data_AF-A0AAV4RTA8-F1
#
_entry.id   AF-A0AAV4RTA8-F1
#
_cell.length_a   1.000
_cell.length_b   1.000
_cell.length_c   1.000
_cell.angle_alpha   90.00
_cell.angle_beta   90.00
_cell.angle_gamma   90.00
#
_symmetry.space_group_name_H-M   'P 1'
#
loop_
_entity.id
_entity.type
_entity.pdbx_description
1 polymer ?
#
loop_
_entity_poly.entity_id
_entity_poly.type
_entity_poly.pdbx_seq_one_letter_code
_entity_poly.pdbx_strand_id
1 'polypeptide(L)'
;MKRLSALKRLAGARWGCSGQTMLQTYHTFILPLLTYCCEPLVVAGENVLVSLEKIQNQSLRIVAGAVKSTPIDGMLMLTGDKPLRTVIQEKALILWEKIIRVPRCFSLWKEVKQDLIRNLKTQMSFLQ
;
A
#
# COMPACT_ATOMS: atom_id res chain seq x y z
N MET A 1 7.51 -2.29 -12.59
CA MET A 1 7.56 -3.40 -11.60
C MET A 1 7.55 -4.74 -12.34
N LYS A 2 8.53 -5.63 -12.11
CA LYS A 2 8.66 -6.93 -12.84
C LYS A 2 7.44 -7.87 -12.64
N ARG A 3 6.73 -7.75 -11.50
CA ARG A 3 5.52 -8.55 -11.22
C ARG A 3 4.33 -8.18 -12.10
N LEU A 4 4.21 -6.89 -12.45
CA LEU A 4 3.13 -6.42 -13.30
C LEU A 4 3.28 -6.91 -14.75
N SER A 5 4.53 -7.04 -15.24
CA SER A 5 4.79 -7.71 -16.52
C SER A 5 4.49 -9.21 -16.49
N ALA A 6 4.71 -9.89 -15.36
CA ALA A 6 4.33 -11.29 -15.21
C ALA A 6 2.81 -11.46 -15.23
N LEU A 7 2.07 -10.60 -14.52
CA LEU A 7 0.60 -10.56 -14.55
C LEU A 7 0.06 -10.32 -15.97
N LYS A 8 0.64 -9.39 -16.72
CA LYS A 8 0.29 -9.16 -18.14
C LYS A 8 0.51 -10.40 -19.00
N ARG A 9 1.58 -11.16 -18.76
CA ARG A 9 1.86 -12.39 -19.51
C ARG A 9 0.85 -13.50 -19.19
N LEU A 10 0.43 -13.61 -17.93
CA LEU A 10 -0.62 -14.54 -17.50
C LEU A 10 -1.98 -14.17 -18.09
N ALA A 11 -2.25 -12.88 -18.29
CA ALA A 11 -3.51 -12.43 -18.91
C ALA A 11 -3.64 -12.88 -20.37
N GLY A 12 -2.51 -13.20 -21.01
CA GLY A 12 -2.49 -13.71 -22.38
C GLY A 12 -2.91 -12.68 -23.42
N ALA A 13 -2.74 -13.05 -24.70
CA ALA A 13 -3.16 -12.25 -25.85
C ALA A 13 -4.25 -12.94 -26.70
N ARG A 14 -4.52 -14.23 -26.46
CA ARG A 14 -5.48 -15.05 -27.24
C ARG A 14 -6.48 -15.78 -26.35
N TRP A 15 -5.98 -16.60 -25.43
CA TRP A 15 -6.79 -17.30 -24.42
C TRP A 15 -6.25 -16.85 -23.07
N GLY A 16 -6.99 -15.97 -22.39
CA GLY A 16 -6.59 -15.47 -21.09
C GLY A 16 -6.87 -16.47 -19.97
N CYS A 17 -6.34 -16.18 -18.79
CA CYS A 17 -6.74 -16.88 -17.57
C CYS A 17 -8.18 -16.47 -17.17
N SER A 18 -8.87 -17.32 -16.42
CA SER A 18 -10.17 -16.94 -15.81
C SER A 18 -10.01 -15.68 -14.96
N GLY A 19 -10.97 -14.77 -15.02
CA GLY A 19 -10.94 -13.52 -14.26
C GLY A 19 -10.79 -13.75 -12.75
N GLN A 20 -11.42 -14.79 -12.21
CA GLN A 20 -11.29 -15.17 -10.80
C GLN A 20 -9.86 -15.60 -10.45
N THR A 21 -9.26 -16.46 -11.26
CA THR A 21 -7.87 -16.91 -11.06
C THR A 21 -6.90 -15.75 -11.18
N MET A 22 -7.16 -14.82 -12.11
CA MET A 22 -6.36 -13.61 -12.27
C MET A 22 -6.48 -12.68 -11.05
N LEU A 23 -7.68 -12.51 -10.52
CA LEU A 23 -7.94 -11.72 -9.31
C LEU A 23 -7.25 -12.35 -8.09
N GLN A 24 -7.35 -13.66 -7.93
CA GLN A 24 -6.62 -14.39 -6.89
C GLN A 24 -5.10 -14.24 -7.05
N THR A 25 -4.59 -14.22 -8.27
CA THR A 25 -3.16 -13.98 -8.55
C THR A 25 -2.76 -12.57 -8.11
N TYR A 26 -3.60 -11.56 -8.35
CA TYR A 26 -3.36 -10.20 -7.86
C TYR A 26 -3.27 -10.14 -6.33
N HIS A 27 -4.24 -10.74 -5.63
CA HIS A 27 -4.29 -10.75 -4.16
C HIS A 27 -3.11 -11.48 -3.51
N THR A 28 -2.58 -12.51 -4.15
CA THR A 28 -1.49 -13.34 -3.62
C THR A 28 -0.11 -12.81 -4.02
N PHE A 29 0.02 -12.18 -5.19
CA PHE A 29 1.33 -11.84 -5.75
C PHE A 29 1.66 -10.34 -5.74
N ILE A 30 0.68 -9.45 -5.89
CA ILE A 30 0.93 -8.00 -5.98
C ILE A 30 0.48 -7.30 -4.71
N LEU A 31 -0.75 -7.56 -4.26
CA LEU A 31 -1.32 -6.90 -3.09
C LEU A 31 -0.42 -7.01 -1.84
N PRO A 32 0.20 -8.17 -1.50
CA PRO A 32 1.02 -8.29 -0.30
C PRO A 32 2.25 -7.39 -0.33
N LEU A 33 2.82 -7.11 -1.52
CA LEU A 33 3.93 -6.16 -1.65
C LEU A 33 3.51 -4.72 -1.38
N LEU A 34 2.30 -4.35 -1.81
CA LEU A 34 1.78 -3.00 -1.57
C LEU A 34 1.41 -2.80 -0.10
N THR A 35 0.94 -3.85 0.56
CA THR A 35 0.47 -3.79 1.95
C THR A 35 1.55 -4.09 2.99
N TYR A 36 2.70 -4.62 2.58
CA TYR A 36 3.78 -4.94 3.50
C TYR A 36 4.38 -3.66 4.11
N CYS A 37 4.39 -3.57 5.44
CA CYS A 37 4.88 -2.41 6.20
C CYS A 37 4.33 -1.07 5.68
N CYS A 38 3.05 -1.04 5.30
CA CYS A 38 2.43 0.14 4.73
C CYS A 38 1.94 1.16 5.77
N GLU A 39 1.97 0.82 7.06
CA GLU A 39 1.45 1.64 8.16
C GLU A 39 2.09 3.04 8.25
N PRO A 40 3.41 3.22 8.06
CA PRO A 40 4.03 4.55 8.05
C PRO A 40 3.58 5.42 6.88
N LEU A 41 3.04 4.83 5.81
CA LEU A 41 2.60 5.55 4.62
C LEU A 41 1.36 6.43 4.87
N VAL A 42 0.68 6.30 6.02
CA VAL A 42 -0.41 7.21 6.41
C VAL A 42 0.04 8.66 6.45
N VAL A 43 1.31 8.92 6.76
CA VAL A 43 1.89 10.27 6.84
C VAL A 43 2.69 10.61 5.57
N ALA A 44 2.76 9.70 4.59
CA ALA A 44 3.52 9.95 3.37
C ALA A 44 2.88 11.05 2.51
N GLY A 45 3.72 11.74 1.75
CA GLY A 45 3.26 12.76 0.80
C GLY A 45 2.40 12.18 -0.33
N GLU A 46 1.50 13.01 -0.85
CA GLU A 46 0.53 12.65 -1.91
C GLU A 46 1.18 11.95 -3.10
N ASN A 47 2.34 12.44 -3.55
CA ASN A 47 3.05 11.90 -4.71
C ASN A 47 3.39 10.40 -4.56
N VAL A 48 3.75 9.98 -3.34
CA VAL A 48 4.08 8.58 -3.05
C VAL A 48 2.82 7.73 -3.09
N LEU A 49 1.73 8.19 -2.48
CA LEU A 49 0.45 7.48 -2.46
C LEU A 49 -0.11 7.32 -3.89
N VAL A 50 -0.11 8.38 -4.68
CA VAL A 50 -0.54 8.36 -6.08
C VAL A 50 0.29 7.37 -6.91
N SER A 51 1.59 7.26 -6.63
CA SER A 51 2.46 6.30 -7.33
C SER A 51 2.07 4.85 -7.05
N LEU A 52 1.68 4.54 -5.81
CA LEU A 52 1.26 3.21 -5.38
C LEU A 52 -0.15 2.88 -5.91
N GLU A 53 -1.06 3.85 -5.87
CA GLU A 53 -2.40 3.72 -6.45
C GLU A 53 -2.33 3.45 -7.95
N LYS A 54 -1.43 4.11 -8.69
CA LYS A 54 -1.20 3.80 -10.11
C LYS A 54 -0.84 2.33 -10.35
N ILE A 55 -0.07 1.71 -9.44
CA ILE A 55 0.29 0.29 -9.53
C ILE A 55 -0.94 -0.60 -9.27
N GLN A 56 -1.72 -0.30 -8.23
CA GLN A 56 -2.98 -1.02 -7.98
C GLN A 56 -3.92 -0.89 -9.19
N ASN A 57 -4.18 0.33 -9.64
CA ASN A 57 -5.09 0.65 -10.74
C ASN A 57 -4.69 -0.05 -12.03
N GLN A 58 -3.39 -0.07 -12.34
CA GLN A 58 -2.88 -0.79 -13.51
C GLN A 58 -3.05 -2.31 -13.36
N SER A 59 -2.86 -2.84 -12.16
CA SER A 59 -3.03 -4.27 -11.87
C SER A 59 -4.48 -4.69 -12.03
N LEU A 60 -5.42 -3.94 -11.46
CA LEU A 60 -6.86 -4.20 -11.57
C LEU A 60 -7.31 -4.19 -13.04
N ARG A 61 -6.83 -3.23 -13.85
CA ARG A 61 -7.12 -3.18 -15.29
C ARG A 61 -6.67 -4.43 -16.03
N ILE A 62 -5.49 -4.95 -15.69
CA ILE A 62 -4.98 -6.20 -16.28
C ILE A 62 -5.86 -7.37 -15.83
N VAL A 63 -6.24 -7.41 -14.55
CA VAL A 63 -7.06 -8.49 -13.98
C VAL A 63 -8.44 -8.56 -14.64
N ALA A 64 -9.12 -7.42 -14.76
CA ALA A 64 -10.46 -7.35 -15.33
C ALA A 64 -10.46 -7.29 -16.87
N GLY A 65 -9.30 -7.21 -17.52
CA GLY A 65 -9.22 -6.96 -18.97
C GLY A 65 -9.78 -5.60 -19.39
N ALA A 66 -9.81 -4.62 -18.48
CA ALA A 66 -10.49 -3.35 -18.69
C ALA A 66 -9.65 -2.35 -19.50
N VAL A 67 -10.33 -1.57 -20.34
CA VAL A 67 -9.72 -0.48 -21.14
C VAL A 67 -9.20 0.62 -20.21
N LYS A 68 -8.15 1.34 -20.61
CA LYS A 68 -7.53 2.43 -19.82
C LYS A 68 -8.50 3.56 -19.44
N SER A 69 -9.57 3.76 -20.20
CA SER A 69 -10.59 4.80 -19.97
C SER A 69 -11.60 4.44 -18.89
N THR A 70 -11.67 3.18 -18.45
CA THR A 70 -12.64 2.78 -17.42
C THR A 70 -12.36 3.52 -16.10
N PRO A 71 -13.40 4.06 -15.42
CA PRO A 71 -13.24 4.75 -14.15
C PRO A 71 -12.76 3.79 -13.05
N ILE A 72 -11.97 4.28 -12.11
CA ILE A 72 -11.34 3.42 -11.09
C ILE A 72 -12.35 2.89 -10.07
N ASP A 73 -13.36 3.69 -9.72
CA ASP A 73 -14.38 3.30 -8.75
C ASP A 73 -15.21 2.12 -9.27
N GLY A 74 -15.55 2.14 -10.57
CA GLY A 74 -16.21 1.01 -11.22
C GLY A 74 -15.35 -0.25 -11.24
N MET A 75 -14.03 -0.10 -11.38
CA MET A 75 -13.09 -1.22 -11.30
C MET A 75 -13.02 -1.83 -9.91
N LEU A 76 -12.91 -1.00 -8.88
CA LEU A 76 -12.88 -1.43 -7.48
C LEU A 76 -14.18 -2.15 -7.10
N MET A 77 -15.33 -1.62 -7.54
CA MET A 77 -16.63 -2.26 -7.34
C MET A 77 -16.71 -3.63 -8.05
N LEU A 78 -16.19 -3.73 -9.28
CA LEU A 78 -16.22 -4.97 -10.06
C LEU A 78 -15.29 -6.05 -9.48
N THR A 79 -14.12 -5.68 -8.96
CA THR A 79 -13.19 -6.64 -8.35
C THR A 79 -13.47 -6.90 -6.87
N GLY A 80 -14.30 -6.08 -6.22
CA GLY A 80 -14.55 -6.16 -4.78
C GLY A 80 -13.37 -5.68 -3.93
N ASP A 81 -12.46 -4.90 -4.52
CA ASP A 81 -11.27 -4.38 -3.86
C ASP A 81 -11.51 -3.01 -3.21
N LYS A 82 -10.74 -2.73 -2.15
CA LYS A 82 -10.69 -1.41 -1.53
C LYS A 82 -9.60 -0.55 -2.20
N PRO A 83 -9.77 0.78 -2.24
CA PRO A 83 -8.68 1.67 -2.65
C PRO A 83 -7.49 1.54 -1.67
N LEU A 84 -6.26 1.63 -2.19
CA LEU A 84 -5.05 1.37 -1.41
C LEU A 84 -4.94 2.25 -0.16
N ARG A 85 -5.34 3.52 -0.26
CA ARG A 85 -5.38 4.44 0.90
C ARG A 85 -6.16 3.89 2.07
N THR A 86 -7.35 3.36 1.82
CA THR A 86 -8.20 2.81 2.88
C THR A 86 -7.53 1.59 3.50
N VAL A 87 -6.88 0.74 2.69
CA VAL A 87 -6.10 -0.40 3.20
C VAL A 87 -4.95 0.05 4.09
N ILE A 88 -4.20 1.08 3.69
CA ILE A 88 -3.10 1.66 4.47
C ILE A 88 -3.62 2.19 5.81
N GLN A 89 -4.72 2.94 5.80
CA GLN A 89 -5.36 3.47 7.01
C GLN A 89 -5.82 2.36 7.95
N GLU A 90 -6.48 1.32 7.42
CA GLU A 90 -6.91 0.16 8.21
C GLU A 90 -5.72 -0.53 8.89
N LYS A 91 -4.61 -0.76 8.16
CA LYS A 91 -3.40 -1.37 8.72
C LYS A 91 -2.77 -0.51 9.81
N ALA A 92 -2.68 0.79 9.60
CA ALA A 92 -2.14 1.71 10.58
C ALA A 92 -2.99 1.78 11.86
N LEU A 93 -4.32 1.75 11.74
CA LEU A 93 -5.24 1.69 12.89
C LEU A 93 -5.05 0.40 13.69
N ILE A 94 -4.92 -0.74 13.01
CA ILE A 94 -4.64 -2.03 13.65
C ILE A 94 -3.30 -1.99 14.39
N LEU A 95 -2.25 -1.42 13.78
CA LEU A 95 -0.94 -1.30 14.41
C LEU A 95 -1.01 -0.38 15.65
N TRP A 96 -1.69 0.75 15.52
CA TRP A 96 -1.88 1.69 16.62
C TRP A 96 -2.57 1.05 17.82
N GLU A 97 -3.64 0.30 17.56
CA GLU A 97 -4.39 -0.41 18.59
C GLU A 97 -3.52 -1.48 19.31
N LYS A 98 -2.73 -2.23 18.55
CA LYS A 98 -1.75 -3.17 19.12
C LYS A 98 -0.72 -2.48 20.02
N ILE A 99 -0.21 -1.32 19.60
CA ILE A 99 0.76 -0.55 20.39
C ILE A 99 0.14 -0.10 21.73
N ILE A 100 -1.11 0.37 21.71
CA ILE A 100 -1.84 0.77 22.92
C ILE A 100 -2.04 -0.41 23.86
N ARG A 101 -2.42 -1.59 23.33
CA ARG A 101 -2.72 -2.76 24.15
C ARG A 101 -1.50 -3.38 24.83
N VAL A 102 -0.29 -3.16 24.31
CA VAL A 102 0.94 -3.71 24.90
C VAL A 102 1.53 -2.71 25.89
N PRO A 103 1.46 -2.95 27.23
CA PRO A 103 1.80 -1.93 28.24
C PRO A 103 3.22 -1.39 28.14
N ARG A 104 4.19 -2.30 27.87
CA ARG A 104 5.61 -1.96 27.73
C ARG A 104 5.89 -1.13 26.46
N CYS A 105 5.15 -1.38 25.38
CA CYS A 105 5.32 -0.64 24.13
C CYS A 105 4.70 0.76 24.27
N PHE A 106 3.52 0.86 24.87
CA PHE A 106 2.84 2.14 25.07
C PHE A 106 3.64 3.10 25.97
N SER A 107 4.27 2.61 27.04
CA SER A 107 5.15 3.44 27.89
C SER A 107 6.37 3.95 27.11
N LEU A 108 7.05 3.06 26.37
CA LEU A 108 8.20 3.42 25.53
C LEU A 108 7.84 4.46 24.47
N TRP A 109 6.68 4.31 23.81
CA TRP A 109 6.20 5.29 22.83
C TRP A 109 5.86 6.65 23.44
N LYS A 110 5.34 6.68 24.69
CA LYS A 110 5.14 7.95 25.42
C LYS A 110 6.46 8.64 25.71
N GLU A 111 7.47 7.89 26.14
CA GLU A 111 8.82 8.41 26.41
C GLU A 111 9.46 8.96 25.12
N VAL A 112 9.45 8.19 24.03
CA VAL A 112 9.96 8.63 22.71
C VAL A 112 9.24 9.88 22.21
N LYS A 113 7.92 9.97 22.39
CA LYS A 113 7.14 11.16 21.99
C LYS A 113 7.53 12.40 22.80
N GLN A 114 7.82 12.25 24.09
CA GLN A 114 8.31 13.34 24.93
C GLN A 114 9.71 13.80 24.49
N ASP A 115 10.57 12.87 24.07
CA ASP A 115 11.92 13.18 23.59
C ASP A 115 11.94 13.83 22.19
N LEU A 116 10.97 13.51 21.32
CA LEU A 116 10.82 14.11 19.98
C LEU A 116 10.40 15.59 20.00
N ILE A 117 9.83 16.07 21.10
CA ILE A 117 9.48 17.50 21.29
C ILE A 117 10.73 18.35 21.58
N ARG A 118 11.86 17.71 21.91
CA ARG A 118 13.14 18.41 22.01
C ARG A 118 13.61 18.71 20.60
N ASN A 119 13.99 19.95 20.33
CA ASN A 119 14.71 20.31 19.11
C ASN A 119 15.90 19.35 18.96
N LEU A 120 15.81 18.44 17.98
CA LEU A 120 16.93 17.60 17.61
C LEU A 120 18.07 18.56 17.25
N LYS A 121 19.16 18.55 18.03
CA LYS A 121 20.35 19.32 17.71
C LYS A 121 20.87 18.79 16.37
N THR A 122 20.46 19.41 15.28
CA THR A 122 20.98 19.17 13.94
C THR A 122 22.44 19.56 13.97
N GLN A 123 23.32 18.55 13.97
CA GLN A 123 24.76 18.59 13.66
C GLN A 123 25.53 19.78 14.28
N MET A 124 26.39 19.51 15.28
CA MET A 124 27.50 20.43 15.52
C MET A 124 28.38 20.38 14.28
N SER A 125 28.47 21.50 13.55
CA SER A 125 29.41 21.70 12.46
C SER A 125 30.84 21.51 12.99
N PHE A 126 31.35 20.29 12.88
CA PHE A 126 32.77 20.02 12.98
C PHE A 126 33.40 20.57 11.69
N LEU A 127 33.90 21.80 11.75
CA LEU A 127 35.02 22.34 10.99
C LEU A 127 35.11 23.85 11.32
N GLN A 128 36.12 24.18 12.13
CA GLN A 128 36.65 25.51 12.37
C GLN A 128 37.99 25.61 11.65
#